data_AF-A0A1F8S7R4-F1
#
_entry.id   AF-A0A1F8S7R4-F1
#
_cell.length_a   1.000
_cell.length_b   1.000
_cell.length_c   1.000
_cell.angle_alpha   90.00
_cell.angle_beta   90.00
_cell.angle_gamma   90.00
#
_symmetry.space_group_name_H-M   'P 1'
#
loop_
_entity.id
_entity.type
_entity.pdbx_description
1 polymer ?
#
loop_
_entity_poly.entity_id
_entity_poly.type
_entity_poly.pdbx_seq_one_letter_code
_entity_poly.pdbx_strand_id
1 'polypeptide(L)'
;MAWIADRLRRPDGCPWDREQTHESLRKHLLEETYEVYDALERGATPALAEELGDLLLQVVLHAQLAAEAGVFDLADVQASIARKIVRRHPHVFSDAVAETASDVNRQWERIKAVERAEAATPAEPAAPSASGAPSASGAPEPGASEPMSVSDTRVRISPEGEGDPDAGTGIRNEGGSGPGAGPASNESAGPASNESAGPASRENAALKGALDGISRSLPALAASQEMQERASALGYDWPSVEGVLDKVAEELAELARAETDRDRREEFGDLLLVVVNVGRKLGIETEGALRAANDKFRNRFRRIERMVAERGVAIRDLDFATLDSLWDAAKAEERATVEERASAKERATTEDRATAEERAT
;
A
#
# COMPACT_ATOMS: atom_id res chain seq x y z
N MET A 1 -13.45 -11.53 -17.65
CA MET A 1 -12.20 -10.75 -17.47
C MET A 1 -10.95 -11.61 -17.65
N ALA A 2 -10.78 -12.73 -16.94
CA ALA A 2 -9.57 -13.59 -17.10
C ALA A 2 -9.26 -13.96 -18.56
N TRP A 3 -10.27 -14.39 -19.33
CA TRP A 3 -10.08 -14.74 -20.74
C TRP A 3 -9.60 -13.57 -21.63
N ILE A 4 -9.89 -12.31 -21.25
CA ILE A 4 -9.46 -11.13 -22.01
C ILE A 4 -7.96 -10.92 -21.81
N ALA A 5 -7.50 -10.96 -20.56
CA ALA A 5 -6.08 -10.84 -20.23
C ALA A 5 -5.26 -11.98 -20.85
N ASP A 6 -5.76 -13.22 -20.79
CA ASP A 6 -5.17 -14.35 -21.50
C ASP A 6 -5.07 -14.04 -23.01
N ARG A 7 -6.17 -13.65 -23.66
CA ARG A 7 -6.20 -13.35 -25.10
C ARG A 7 -5.20 -12.27 -25.50
N LEU A 8 -5.08 -11.21 -24.69
CA LEU A 8 -4.16 -10.10 -24.91
C LEU A 8 -2.69 -10.52 -24.80
N ARG A 9 -2.37 -11.49 -23.94
CA ARG A 9 -0.98 -11.93 -23.67
C ARG A 9 -0.52 -13.14 -24.47
N ARG A 10 -1.39 -13.74 -25.29
CA ARG A 10 -1.00 -14.79 -26.24
C ARG A 10 0.04 -14.28 -27.26
N PRO A 11 0.82 -15.16 -27.93
CA PRO A 11 1.86 -14.74 -28.87
C PRO A 11 1.39 -13.82 -30.00
N ASP A 12 0.13 -13.97 -30.44
CA ASP A 12 -0.54 -13.16 -31.45
C ASP A 12 -1.39 -12.01 -30.86
N GLY A 13 -1.23 -11.74 -29.56
CA GLY A 13 -1.93 -10.72 -28.80
C GLY A 13 -1.27 -9.34 -28.86
N CYS A 14 -1.60 -8.48 -27.90
CA CYS A 14 -1.08 -7.12 -27.81
C CYS A 14 0.39 -7.14 -27.37
N PRO A 15 1.32 -6.53 -28.15
CA PRO A 15 2.73 -6.48 -27.78
C PRO A 15 2.99 -5.83 -26.42
N TRP A 16 2.29 -4.74 -26.12
CA TRP A 16 2.44 -4.03 -24.85
C TRP A 16 2.04 -4.90 -23.66
N ASP A 17 0.87 -5.56 -23.74
CA ASP A 17 0.39 -6.43 -22.66
C ASP A 17 1.33 -7.60 -22.42
N ARG A 18 1.92 -8.18 -23.47
CA ARG A 18 2.88 -9.29 -23.38
C ARG A 18 4.17 -8.92 -22.67
N GLU A 19 4.65 -7.69 -22.86
CA GLU A 19 5.89 -7.19 -22.27
C GLU A 19 5.76 -6.87 -20.77
N GLN A 20 4.54 -6.78 -20.23
CA GLN A 20 4.34 -6.44 -18.82
C GLN A 20 4.79 -7.54 -17.87
N THR A 21 5.32 -7.11 -16.72
CA THR A 21 5.66 -7.95 -15.56
C THR A 21 4.93 -7.43 -14.30
N HIS A 22 5.07 -8.14 -13.17
CA HIS A 22 4.54 -7.62 -11.90
C HIS A 22 5.16 -6.28 -11.53
N GLU A 23 6.45 -6.07 -11.82
CA GLU A 23 7.20 -4.85 -11.52
C GLU A 23 6.72 -3.66 -12.36
N SER A 24 6.55 -3.83 -13.67
CA SER A 24 6.12 -2.74 -14.56
C SER A 24 4.70 -2.27 -14.25
N LEU A 25 3.83 -3.16 -13.77
CA LEU A 25 2.44 -2.84 -13.45
C LEU A 25 2.25 -2.18 -12.08
N ARG A 26 3.24 -2.20 -11.17
CA ARG A 26 3.09 -1.62 -9.82
C ARG A 26 2.68 -0.15 -9.84
N LYS A 27 3.26 0.62 -10.76
CA LYS A 27 2.97 2.04 -10.90
C LYS A 27 1.51 2.25 -11.33
N HIS A 28 1.07 1.54 -12.36
CA HIS A 28 -0.30 1.61 -12.87
C HIS A 28 -1.31 1.21 -11.79
N LEU A 29 -1.06 0.13 -11.03
CA LEU A 29 -1.91 -0.25 -9.90
C LEU A 29 -2.09 0.87 -8.87
N LEU A 30 -1.01 1.60 -8.56
CA LEU A 30 -1.07 2.72 -7.62
C LEU A 30 -1.82 3.92 -8.22
N GLU A 31 -1.61 4.21 -9.51
CA GLU A 31 -2.33 5.26 -10.25
C GLU A 31 -3.84 4.97 -10.25
N GLU A 32 -4.28 3.77 -10.66
CA GLU A 32 -5.72 3.42 -10.68
C GLU A 32 -6.33 3.44 -9.27
N THR A 33 -5.57 3.06 -8.24
CA THR A 33 -6.04 3.15 -6.85
C THR A 33 -6.34 4.60 -6.46
N TYR A 34 -5.55 5.55 -6.96
CA TYR A 34 -5.75 6.97 -6.70
C TYR A 34 -6.84 7.58 -7.57
N GLU A 35 -6.98 7.17 -8.83
CA GLU A 35 -8.11 7.60 -9.65
C GLU A 35 -9.45 7.13 -9.05
N VAL A 36 -9.51 5.88 -8.53
CA VAL A 36 -10.67 5.41 -7.75
C VAL A 36 -10.91 6.27 -6.52
N TYR A 37 -9.86 6.59 -5.77
CA TYR A 37 -9.97 7.44 -4.58
C TYR A 37 -10.55 8.83 -4.92
N ASP A 38 -10.02 9.47 -5.96
CA ASP A 38 -10.46 10.78 -6.41
C ASP A 38 -11.89 10.73 -6.98
N ALA A 39 -12.27 9.61 -7.62
CA ALA A 39 -13.64 9.38 -8.09
C ALA A 39 -14.63 9.21 -6.93
N LEU A 40 -14.23 8.62 -5.81
CA LEU A 40 -15.08 8.46 -4.62
C LEU A 40 -15.48 9.82 -4.01
N GLU A 41 -14.62 10.85 -4.11
CA GLU A 41 -14.97 12.21 -3.65
C GLU A 41 -16.20 12.79 -4.38
N ARG A 42 -16.43 12.34 -5.62
CA ARG A 42 -17.56 12.75 -6.46
C ARG A 42 -18.81 11.91 -6.23
N GLY A 43 -18.73 10.87 -5.39
CA GLY A 43 -19.80 9.93 -5.11
C GLY A 43 -19.99 8.86 -6.19
N ALA A 44 -21.12 8.12 -6.11
CA ALA A 44 -21.45 7.01 -7.01
C ALA A 44 -21.81 7.49 -8.43
N THR A 45 -20.79 7.86 -9.20
CA THR A 45 -20.89 8.36 -10.58
C THR A 45 -20.46 7.31 -11.60
N PRO A 46 -20.81 7.45 -12.89
CA PRO A 46 -20.28 6.57 -13.94
C PRO A 46 -18.74 6.54 -13.98
N ALA A 47 -18.08 7.65 -13.67
CA ALA A 47 -16.63 7.72 -13.56
C ALA A 47 -16.11 6.75 -12.49
N LEU A 48 -16.77 6.65 -11.32
CA LEU A 48 -16.36 5.67 -10.31
C LEU A 48 -16.42 4.22 -10.83
N ALA A 49 -17.40 3.90 -11.68
CA ALA A 49 -17.49 2.56 -12.27
C ALA A 49 -16.38 2.29 -13.29
N GLU A 50 -15.95 3.31 -14.03
CA GLU A 50 -14.80 3.27 -14.94
C GLU A 50 -13.51 3.02 -14.17
N GLU A 51 -13.19 3.85 -13.17
CA GLU A 51 -11.98 3.70 -12.36
C GLU A 51 -11.94 2.35 -11.59
N LEU A 52 -13.08 1.90 -11.07
CA LEU A 52 -13.18 0.58 -10.44
C LEU A 52 -12.93 -0.56 -11.45
N GLY A 53 -13.31 -0.35 -12.71
CA GLY A 53 -13.02 -1.26 -13.81
C GLY A 53 -11.53 -1.35 -14.12
N ASP A 54 -10.85 -0.20 -14.13
CA ASP A 54 -9.41 -0.12 -14.39
C ASP A 54 -8.59 -0.70 -13.22
N LEU A 55 -8.99 -0.42 -11.98
CA LEU A 55 -8.41 -1.09 -10.81
C LEU A 55 -8.63 -2.61 -10.85
N LEU A 56 -9.82 -3.08 -11.27
CA LEU A 56 -10.09 -4.51 -11.46
C LEU A 56 -9.23 -5.10 -12.56
N LEU A 57 -8.98 -4.37 -13.66
CA LEU A 57 -8.08 -4.80 -14.73
C LEU A 57 -6.67 -5.07 -14.20
N GLN A 58 -6.14 -4.20 -13.33
CA GLN A 58 -4.82 -4.41 -12.71
C GLN A 58 -4.77 -5.72 -11.88
N VAL A 59 -5.82 -6.03 -11.12
CA VAL A 59 -5.93 -7.31 -10.38
C VAL A 59 -5.92 -8.50 -11.35
N VAL A 60 -6.65 -8.39 -12.47
CA VAL A 60 -6.74 -9.46 -13.48
C VAL A 60 -5.39 -9.67 -14.19
N LEU A 61 -4.67 -8.60 -14.52
CA LEU A 61 -3.35 -8.68 -15.17
C LEU A 61 -2.32 -9.36 -14.25
N HIS A 62 -2.29 -9.01 -12.96
CA HIS A 62 -1.42 -9.68 -12.00
C HIS A 62 -1.79 -11.15 -11.81
N ALA A 63 -3.08 -11.49 -11.78
CA ALA A 63 -3.51 -12.89 -11.70
C ALA A 63 -3.15 -13.68 -12.96
N GLN A 64 -3.22 -13.06 -14.15
CA GLN A 64 -2.80 -13.68 -15.41
C GLN A 64 -1.29 -13.96 -15.44
N LEU A 65 -0.46 -13.01 -14.99
CA LEU A 65 0.98 -13.20 -14.85
C LEU A 65 1.34 -14.34 -13.90
N ALA A 66 0.65 -14.43 -12.76
CA ALA A 66 0.82 -15.52 -11.81
C ALA A 66 0.38 -16.88 -12.37
N ALA A 67 -0.69 -16.89 -13.20
CA ALA A 67 -1.17 -18.09 -13.86
C ALA A 67 -0.16 -18.59 -14.91
N GLU A 68 0.44 -17.69 -15.69
CA GLU A 68 1.52 -17.99 -16.64
C GLU A 68 2.75 -18.58 -15.93
N ALA A 69 3.02 -18.14 -14.71
CA ALA A 69 4.09 -18.67 -13.85
C ALA A 69 3.69 -19.97 -13.11
N GLY A 70 2.45 -20.44 -13.23
CA GLY A 70 1.94 -21.63 -12.55
C GLY A 70 1.81 -21.49 -11.02
N VAL A 71 1.66 -20.27 -10.51
CA VAL A 71 1.65 -20.00 -9.05
C VAL A 71 0.21 -19.93 -8.50
N PHE A 72 -0.64 -19.11 -9.11
CA PHE A 72 -2.07 -18.98 -8.80
C PHE A 72 -2.79 -18.28 -9.95
N ASP A 73 -4.12 -18.39 -10.03
CA ASP A 73 -4.94 -17.67 -11.01
C ASP A 73 -6.00 -16.75 -10.37
N LEU A 74 -6.85 -16.15 -11.20
CA LEU A 74 -7.91 -15.26 -10.73
C LEU A 74 -8.95 -15.99 -9.86
N ALA A 75 -9.22 -17.27 -10.13
CA ALA A 75 -10.15 -18.07 -9.34
C ALA A 75 -9.58 -18.34 -7.95
N ASP A 76 -8.27 -18.58 -7.84
CA ASP A 76 -7.59 -18.71 -6.55
C ASP A 76 -7.69 -17.42 -5.71
N VAL A 77 -7.48 -16.26 -6.34
CA VAL A 77 -7.64 -14.94 -5.68
C VAL A 77 -9.06 -14.79 -5.13
N GLN A 78 -10.07 -15.06 -5.96
CA GLN A 78 -11.49 -14.98 -5.57
C GLN A 78 -11.84 -15.96 -4.45
N ALA A 79 -11.38 -17.20 -4.56
CA ALA A 79 -11.65 -18.23 -3.56
C ALA A 79 -10.96 -17.90 -2.22
N SER A 80 -9.75 -17.35 -2.26
CA SER A 80 -9.02 -16.92 -1.06
C SER A 80 -9.76 -15.82 -0.30
N ILE A 81 -10.16 -14.75 -0.98
CA ILE A 81 -10.91 -13.67 -0.32
C ILE A 81 -12.30 -14.13 0.13
N ALA A 82 -12.99 -14.96 -0.65
CA ALA A 82 -14.29 -15.51 -0.27
C ALA A 82 -14.20 -16.34 1.01
N ARG A 83 -13.25 -17.29 1.09
CA ARG A 83 -13.00 -18.08 2.31
C ARG A 83 -12.71 -17.19 3.52
N LYS A 84 -11.88 -16.16 3.34
CA LYS A 84 -11.51 -15.21 4.39
C LYS A 84 -12.72 -14.42 4.89
N ILE A 85 -13.54 -13.89 3.98
CA ILE A 85 -14.74 -13.12 4.34
C ILE A 85 -15.76 -14.01 5.04
N VAL A 86 -16.04 -15.22 4.51
CA VAL A 86 -16.95 -16.18 5.17
C VAL A 86 -16.47 -16.52 6.58
N ARG A 87 -15.18 -16.88 6.73
CA ARG A 87 -14.58 -17.20 8.04
C ARG A 87 -14.67 -16.05 9.04
N ARG A 88 -14.53 -14.81 8.60
CA ARG A 88 -14.53 -13.60 9.48
C ARG A 88 -15.93 -13.06 9.79
N HIS A 89 -16.97 -13.55 9.12
CA HIS A 89 -18.37 -13.18 9.38
C HIS A 89 -19.24 -14.38 9.77
N PRO A 90 -18.90 -15.14 10.83
CA PRO A 90 -19.78 -16.21 11.32
C PRO A 90 -21.13 -15.67 11.82
N HIS A 91 -21.30 -14.37 12.01
CA HIS A 91 -22.60 -13.75 12.31
C HIS A 91 -23.49 -13.55 11.09
N VAL A 92 -22.93 -13.71 9.88
CA VAL A 92 -23.68 -13.71 8.60
C VAL A 92 -23.80 -15.13 8.05
N PHE A 93 -22.73 -15.92 8.15
CA PHE A 93 -22.61 -17.23 7.49
C PHE A 93 -22.65 -18.44 8.44
N SER A 94 -22.92 -18.24 9.73
CA SER A 94 -23.02 -19.31 10.74
C SER A 94 -23.92 -18.84 11.91
N ASP A 95 -23.73 -19.38 13.11
CA ASP A 95 -24.62 -19.20 14.27
C ASP A 95 -24.14 -18.13 15.26
N ALA A 96 -23.05 -17.40 14.96
CA ALA A 96 -22.57 -16.35 15.86
C ALA A 96 -23.54 -15.16 15.85
N VAL A 97 -23.54 -14.37 16.93
CA VAL A 97 -24.39 -13.18 17.03
C VAL A 97 -23.52 -11.94 17.21
N ALA A 98 -23.77 -10.93 16.38
CA ALA A 98 -23.18 -9.60 16.50
C ALA A 98 -24.27 -8.56 16.21
N GLU A 99 -24.60 -7.72 17.17
CA GLU A 99 -25.69 -6.74 17.05
C GLU A 99 -25.18 -5.35 16.65
N THR A 100 -23.91 -5.06 16.98
CA THR A 100 -23.29 -3.76 16.72
C THR A 100 -22.00 -3.88 15.91
N ALA A 101 -21.61 -2.80 15.23
CA ALA A 101 -20.30 -2.72 14.57
C ALA A 101 -19.13 -2.98 15.55
N SER A 102 -19.30 -2.60 16.82
CA SER A 102 -18.32 -2.87 17.88
C SER A 102 -18.17 -4.38 18.16
N ASP A 103 -19.27 -5.13 18.15
CA ASP A 103 -19.25 -6.59 18.28
C ASP A 103 -18.52 -7.25 17.11
N VAL A 104 -18.83 -6.80 15.89
CA VAL A 104 -18.19 -7.29 14.66
C VAL A 104 -16.69 -7.04 14.69
N ASN A 105 -16.24 -5.83 15.05
CA ASN A 105 -14.82 -5.49 15.15
C ASN A 105 -14.10 -6.34 16.20
N ARG A 106 -14.67 -6.53 17.39
CA ARG A 106 -14.11 -7.42 18.41
C ARG A 106 -13.99 -8.86 17.91
N GLN A 107 -15.00 -9.34 17.21
CA GLN A 107 -14.99 -10.69 16.64
C GLN A 107 -13.91 -10.84 15.55
N TRP A 108 -13.80 -9.86 14.65
CA TRP A 108 -12.76 -9.82 13.63
C TRP A 108 -11.35 -9.85 14.23
N GLU A 109 -11.08 -9.04 15.26
CA GLU A 109 -9.76 -9.04 15.89
C GLU A 109 -9.43 -10.37 16.58
N ARG A 110 -10.41 -11.03 17.21
CA ARG A 110 -10.23 -12.37 17.75
C ARG A 110 -9.90 -13.39 16.66
N ILE A 111 -10.64 -13.39 15.55
CA ILE A 111 -10.39 -14.32 14.43
C ILE A 111 -9.02 -14.05 13.81
N LYS A 112 -8.65 -12.78 13.58
CA LYS A 112 -7.32 -12.38 13.11
C LYS A 112 -6.20 -12.87 14.05
N ALA A 113 -6.41 -12.79 15.36
CA ALA A 113 -5.43 -13.26 16.34
C ALA A 113 -5.20 -14.77 16.25
N VAL A 114 -6.28 -15.56 16.08
CA VAL A 114 -6.19 -17.02 15.87
C VAL A 114 -5.48 -17.33 14.56
N GLU A 115 -5.84 -16.67 13.45
CA GLU A 115 -5.17 -16.86 12.15
C GLU A 115 -3.67 -16.55 12.21
N ARG A 116 -3.26 -15.51 12.95
CA ARG A 116 -1.83 -15.19 13.17
C ARG A 116 -1.11 -16.28 13.96
N ALA A 117 -1.77 -16.85 14.99
CA ALA A 117 -1.21 -17.93 15.79
C ALA A 117 -1.06 -19.23 14.96
N GLU A 118 -2.08 -19.56 14.15
CA GLU A 118 -2.03 -20.68 13.19
C GLU A 118 -0.88 -20.49 12.19
N ALA A 119 -0.73 -19.29 11.62
CA ALA A 119 0.33 -18.98 10.65
C ALA A 119 1.75 -18.83 11.27
N ALA A 120 1.87 -18.83 12.60
CA ALA A 120 3.15 -18.84 13.31
C ALA A 120 3.58 -20.26 13.74
N THR A 121 2.67 -21.23 13.64
CA THR A 121 2.97 -22.64 13.94
C THR A 121 3.59 -23.28 12.69
N PRO A 122 4.82 -23.83 12.74
CA PRO A 122 5.41 -24.54 11.61
C PRO A 122 4.50 -25.72 11.23
N ALA A 123 4.14 -25.82 9.95
CA ALA A 123 3.42 -26.99 9.46
C ALA A 123 4.26 -28.25 9.70
N GLU A 124 3.71 -29.22 10.44
CA GLU A 124 4.29 -30.57 10.52
C GLU A 124 4.42 -31.13 9.10
N PRO A 125 5.55 -31.77 8.74
CA PRO A 125 5.68 -32.38 7.43
C PRO A 125 4.61 -33.46 7.28
N ALA A 126 3.69 -33.25 6.33
CA ALA A 126 2.64 -34.20 6.01
C ALA A 126 3.26 -35.53 5.61
N ALA A 127 2.96 -36.58 6.39
CA ALA A 127 3.38 -37.95 6.09
C ALA A 127 2.80 -38.40 4.74
N PRO A 128 3.55 -39.15 3.92
CA PRO A 128 3.05 -39.65 2.65
C PRO A 128 1.88 -40.60 2.88
N SER A 129 0.71 -40.25 2.35
CA SER A 129 -0.48 -41.08 2.38
C SER A 129 -0.25 -42.35 1.56
N ALA A 130 -0.32 -43.51 2.22
CA ALA A 130 -0.31 -44.82 1.60
C ALA A 130 -1.74 -45.38 1.51
N SER A 131 -2.20 -45.69 0.30
CA SER A 131 -3.24 -46.67 -0.10
C SER A 131 -3.90 -46.17 -1.41
N GLY A 132 -4.04 -46.93 -2.49
CA GLY A 132 -3.82 -48.35 -2.74
C GLY A 132 -4.04 -48.65 -4.24
N ALA A 133 -3.40 -49.71 -4.73
CA ALA A 133 -3.62 -50.27 -6.07
C ALA A 133 -4.96 -51.03 -6.15
N PRO A 134 -5.47 -51.38 -7.36
CA PRO A 134 -5.00 -52.64 -7.96
C PRO A 134 -4.88 -52.70 -9.51
N SER A 135 -3.90 -53.52 -9.92
CA SER A 135 -3.90 -54.56 -10.99
C SER A 135 -3.94 -54.22 -12.50
N ALA A 136 -2.76 -54.34 -13.09
CA ALA A 136 -2.33 -54.94 -14.38
C ALA A 136 -3.33 -55.29 -15.50
N SER A 137 -2.98 -54.90 -16.74
CA SER A 137 -2.78 -55.84 -17.88
C SER A 137 -2.22 -55.13 -19.15
N GLY A 138 -1.12 -55.69 -19.70
CA GLY A 138 -0.93 -55.84 -21.17
C GLY A 138 -0.30 -54.69 -21.99
N ALA A 139 1.01 -54.75 -22.21
CA ALA A 139 1.71 -54.16 -23.38
C ALA A 139 1.59 -55.12 -24.60
N PRO A 140 1.89 -54.74 -25.87
CA PRO A 140 3.20 -54.18 -26.27
C PRO A 140 3.19 -53.08 -27.37
N GLU A 141 4.29 -52.30 -27.42
CA GLU A 141 4.72 -51.55 -28.63
C GLU A 141 5.36 -52.48 -29.69
N PRO A 142 5.54 -52.02 -30.94
CA PRO A 142 6.85 -51.46 -31.31
C PRO A 142 6.82 -50.36 -32.40
N GLY A 143 7.91 -49.57 -32.50
CA GLY A 143 8.36 -49.06 -33.81
C GLY A 143 9.06 -47.71 -33.83
N ALA A 144 10.39 -47.73 -33.70
CA ALA A 144 11.28 -46.60 -33.96
C ALA A 144 11.34 -46.22 -35.45
N SER A 145 11.38 -44.91 -35.75
CA SER A 145 12.09 -44.38 -36.92
C SER A 145 12.40 -42.87 -36.75
N GLU A 146 13.69 -42.54 -36.78
CA GLU A 146 14.28 -41.22 -37.04
C GLU A 146 14.99 -41.29 -38.42
N PRO A 147 15.55 -40.20 -38.99
CA PRO A 147 15.15 -38.78 -38.99
C PRO A 147 15.13 -38.20 -40.44
N MET A 148 14.58 -36.99 -40.64
CA MET A 148 14.85 -36.20 -41.85
C MET A 148 15.63 -34.92 -41.55
N SER A 149 16.83 -34.91 -42.13
CA SER A 149 17.77 -33.82 -42.38
C SER A 149 17.14 -32.69 -43.20
N VAL A 150 17.45 -31.44 -42.84
CA VAL A 150 17.65 -30.36 -43.83
C VAL A 150 18.77 -29.43 -43.37
N SER A 151 19.51 -28.95 -44.35
CA SER A 151 20.87 -28.46 -44.32
C SER A 151 21.07 -27.02 -43.81
N ASP A 152 22.21 -26.84 -43.14
CA ASP A 152 23.29 -25.88 -43.40
C ASP A 152 22.92 -24.52 -44.05
N THR A 153 23.09 -23.44 -43.29
CA THR A 153 23.76 -22.21 -43.76
C THR A 153 24.44 -21.52 -42.58
N ARG A 154 25.76 -21.66 -42.51
CA ARG A 154 26.64 -20.82 -41.69
C ARG A 154 26.73 -19.42 -42.27
N VAL A 155 26.62 -18.41 -41.42
CA VAL A 155 27.36 -17.14 -41.57
C VAL A 155 28.21 -16.94 -40.32
N ARG A 156 29.53 -16.92 -40.53
CA ARG A 156 30.53 -16.50 -39.54
C ARG A 156 30.64 -14.98 -39.58
N ILE A 157 30.63 -14.31 -38.43
CA ILE A 157 31.51 -13.16 -38.15
C ILE A 157 32.03 -13.31 -36.72
N SER A 158 33.33 -13.15 -36.56
CA SER A 158 34.13 -13.25 -35.33
C SER A 158 34.45 -11.85 -34.78
N PRO A 159 35.04 -11.74 -33.57
CA PRO A 159 34.77 -10.71 -32.59
C PRO A 159 35.88 -9.65 -32.46
N GLU A 160 35.59 -8.59 -31.70
CA GLU A 160 36.48 -7.66 -30.98
C GLU A 160 35.53 -6.73 -30.19
N GLY A 161 35.73 -6.29 -28.95
CA GLY A 161 36.85 -6.29 -28.01
C GLY A 161 36.61 -5.13 -27.01
N GLU A 162 37.26 -5.21 -25.84
CA GLU A 162 37.50 -4.11 -24.85
C GLU A 162 36.29 -3.72 -23.99
N GLY A 163 36.31 -3.75 -22.64
CA GLY A 163 37.29 -3.33 -21.61
C GLY A 163 36.42 -2.59 -20.56
N ASP A 164 36.58 -2.56 -19.25
CA ASP A 164 37.69 -2.71 -18.30
C ASP A 164 37.02 -2.79 -16.87
N PRO A 165 37.65 -2.59 -15.69
CA PRO A 165 37.81 -3.63 -14.67
C PRO A 165 37.33 -3.24 -13.24
N ASP A 166 37.63 -4.12 -12.28
CA ASP A 166 37.87 -3.87 -10.84
C ASP A 166 36.69 -3.42 -9.94
N ALA A 167 36.69 -3.61 -8.62
CA ALA A 167 37.16 -4.62 -7.67
C ALA A 167 36.87 -4.04 -6.27
N GLY A 168 36.47 -4.91 -5.32
CA GLY A 168 36.53 -4.65 -3.87
C GLY A 168 35.52 -3.61 -3.34
N THR A 169 35.08 -3.62 -2.09
CA THR A 169 35.42 -4.40 -0.89
C THR A 169 34.28 -4.08 0.09
N GLY A 170 33.42 -5.04 0.43
CA GLY A 170 33.28 -5.56 1.80
C GLY A 170 33.71 -4.62 2.93
N ILE A 171 32.77 -4.09 3.73
CA ILE A 171 32.80 -4.09 5.21
C ILE A 171 31.35 -4.16 5.74
N ARG A 172 31.24 -4.93 6.83
CA ARG A 172 30.08 -5.42 7.57
C ARG A 172 29.28 -4.30 8.24
N ASN A 173 27.97 -4.52 8.33
CA ASN A 173 27.03 -3.75 9.14
C ASN A 173 26.51 -4.68 10.24
N GLU A 174 26.79 -4.37 11.51
CA GLU A 174 26.20 -5.04 12.67
C GLU A 174 25.64 -3.97 13.62
N GLY A 175 24.38 -4.16 14.03
CA GLY A 175 23.72 -3.60 15.24
C GLY A 175 23.47 -2.08 15.23
N GLY A 176 22.25 -1.54 15.35
CA GLY A 176 21.08 -2.01 16.09
C GLY A 176 21.16 -1.56 17.56
N SER A 177 20.45 -0.49 17.93
CA SER A 177 19.97 -0.25 19.30
C SER A 177 18.89 0.83 19.32
N GLY A 178 17.69 0.46 19.80
CA GLY A 178 16.62 1.37 20.18
C GLY A 178 16.85 2.00 21.55
N PRO A 179 15.93 2.87 22.03
CA PRO A 179 16.16 3.65 23.23
C PRO A 179 15.69 2.90 24.48
N GLY A 180 16.58 2.79 25.46
CA GLY A 180 16.30 2.33 26.81
C GLY A 180 16.64 3.43 27.83
N ALA A 181 15.71 3.67 28.73
CA ALA A 181 15.70 4.71 29.75
C ALA A 181 16.64 4.43 30.96
N GLY A 182 17.08 5.51 31.62
CA GLY A 182 17.19 5.66 33.07
C GLY A 182 18.35 4.96 33.84
N PRO A 183 18.79 5.49 35.00
CA PRO A 183 20.21 5.42 35.37
C PRO A 183 20.58 4.50 36.55
N ALA A 184 21.87 4.12 36.53
CA ALA A 184 22.83 3.96 37.63
C ALA A 184 22.61 2.90 38.72
N SER A 185 23.53 1.92 38.77
CA SER A 185 24.31 1.61 39.98
C SER A 185 25.52 0.73 39.68
N ASN A 186 26.61 1.08 40.37
CA ASN A 186 27.98 0.56 40.40
C ASN A 186 28.05 -0.92 40.87
N GLU A 187 29.01 -1.71 40.35
CA GLU A 187 30.03 -2.46 41.14
C GLU A 187 30.81 -3.56 40.36
N SER A 188 32.14 -3.41 40.42
CA SER A 188 33.24 -4.41 40.52
C SER A 188 33.31 -5.69 39.67
N ALA A 189 34.49 -5.83 39.05
CA ALA A 189 35.01 -6.96 38.30
C ALA A 189 35.43 -8.18 39.15
N GLY A 190 35.37 -9.38 38.54
CA GLY A 190 36.07 -10.60 38.98
C GLY A 190 35.84 -11.77 38.00
N PRO A 191 36.83 -12.63 37.70
CA PRO A 191 36.98 -13.23 36.37
C PRO A 191 36.46 -14.66 36.18
N ALA A 192 36.44 -15.03 34.90
CA ALA A 192 35.95 -16.26 34.30
C ALA A 192 36.58 -17.57 34.80
N SER A 193 35.75 -18.62 34.81
CA SER A 193 36.17 -20.01 34.62
C SER A 193 35.18 -20.77 33.74
N ASN A 194 35.81 -21.59 32.89
CA ASN A 194 35.35 -22.46 31.80
C ASN A 194 34.35 -23.55 32.23
N GLU A 195 33.37 -23.93 31.38
CA GLU A 195 33.03 -25.34 31.06
C GLU A 195 31.89 -25.55 30.04
N SER A 196 32.25 -26.27 28.97
CA SER A 196 31.55 -27.36 28.25
C SER A 196 30.16 -27.20 27.59
N ALA A 197 30.11 -27.73 26.37
CA ALA A 197 29.05 -27.75 25.37
C ALA A 197 27.73 -28.42 25.78
N GLY A 198 26.63 -27.84 25.28
CA GLY A 198 25.30 -28.46 25.11
C GLY A 198 24.77 -28.17 23.69
N PRO A 199 23.88 -29.01 23.13
CA PRO A 199 23.55 -29.01 21.72
C PRO A 199 22.78 -27.75 21.32
N ALA A 200 23.09 -27.29 20.10
CA ALA A 200 22.55 -26.13 19.40
C ALA A 200 21.17 -25.68 19.88
N SER A 201 21.16 -24.49 20.50
CA SER A 201 19.97 -23.71 20.77
C SER A 201 19.15 -23.54 19.50
N ARG A 202 17.89 -23.96 19.58
CA ARG A 202 16.77 -23.68 18.66
C ARG A 202 16.99 -22.34 17.97
N GLU A 203 17.33 -22.40 16.69
CA GLU A 203 17.46 -21.24 15.81
C GLU A 203 16.15 -20.46 15.82
N ASN A 204 16.28 -19.14 16.01
CA ASN A 204 15.23 -18.14 16.08
C ASN A 204 14.16 -18.34 14.99
N ALA A 205 13.02 -18.95 15.36
CA ALA A 205 11.76 -18.62 14.71
C ALA A 205 11.48 -17.17 15.09
N ALA A 206 11.88 -16.22 14.22
CA ALA A 206 11.70 -14.80 14.43
C ALA A 206 10.24 -14.54 14.86
N LEU A 207 10.07 -14.09 16.10
CA LEU A 207 8.78 -13.66 16.62
C LEU A 207 8.28 -12.55 15.70
N LYS A 208 7.24 -12.83 14.92
CA LYS A 208 6.64 -11.83 14.03
C LYS A 208 6.22 -10.62 14.88
N GLY A 209 6.87 -9.48 14.65
CA GLY A 209 6.61 -8.24 15.36
C GLY A 209 5.20 -7.73 15.10
N ALA A 210 4.67 -6.91 16.02
CA ALA A 210 3.34 -6.30 15.90
C ALA A 210 3.13 -5.48 14.62
N LEU A 211 4.24 -4.95 14.08
CA LEU A 211 4.27 -4.13 12.86
C LEU A 211 4.58 -4.96 11.60
N ASP A 212 4.80 -6.28 11.74
CA ASP A 212 5.09 -7.13 10.60
C ASP A 212 3.86 -7.21 9.67
N GLY A 213 4.10 -7.02 8.37
CA GLY A 213 3.05 -7.04 7.34
C GLY A 213 2.40 -5.68 7.06
N ILE A 214 2.94 -4.56 7.53
CA ILE A 214 2.68 -3.26 6.91
C ILE A 214 3.44 -3.22 5.60
N SER A 215 2.75 -2.93 4.49
CA SER A 215 3.41 -2.96 3.19
C SER A 215 4.45 -1.85 3.09
N ARG A 216 5.66 -2.19 2.66
CA ARG A 216 6.70 -1.21 2.31
C ARG A 216 6.33 -0.33 1.11
N SER A 217 5.27 -0.70 0.38
CA SER A 217 4.76 0.05 -0.76
C SER A 217 3.72 1.11 -0.39
N LEU A 218 3.27 1.15 0.87
CA LEU A 218 2.33 2.18 1.31
C LEU A 218 3.02 3.56 1.29
N PRO A 219 2.28 4.62 0.95
CA PRO A 219 2.72 5.99 1.18
C PRO A 219 3.12 6.21 2.64
N ALA A 220 4.08 7.09 2.88
CA ALA A 220 4.71 7.23 4.19
C ALA A 220 3.72 7.64 5.30
N LEU A 221 2.75 8.51 5.02
CA LEU A 221 1.76 8.93 6.02
C LEU A 221 0.79 7.79 6.32
N ALA A 222 0.28 7.10 5.30
CA ALA A 222 -0.58 5.94 5.47
C ALA A 222 0.11 4.80 6.23
N ALA A 223 1.37 4.50 5.90
CA ALA A 223 2.17 3.51 6.61
C ALA A 223 2.39 3.91 8.08
N SER A 224 2.71 5.18 8.34
CA SER A 224 2.86 5.72 9.69
C SER A 224 1.57 5.61 10.50
N GLN A 225 0.44 5.96 9.89
CA GLN A 225 -0.87 5.88 10.53
C GLN A 225 -1.23 4.43 10.86
N GLU A 226 -1.01 3.48 9.94
CA GLU A 226 -1.24 2.06 10.19
C GLU A 226 -0.32 1.51 11.31
N MET A 227 0.95 1.91 11.34
CA MET A 227 1.88 1.56 12.43
C MET A 227 1.32 1.97 13.78
N GLN A 228 0.82 3.21 13.88
CA GLN A 228 0.28 3.77 15.12
C GLN A 228 -1.06 3.14 15.52
N GLU A 229 -1.94 2.82 14.55
CA GLU A 229 -3.18 2.09 14.80
C GLU A 229 -2.91 0.68 15.37
N ARG A 230 -1.92 -0.02 14.82
CA ARG A 230 -1.51 -1.34 15.34
C ARG A 230 -0.88 -1.24 16.72
N ALA A 231 -0.05 -0.23 16.98
CA ALA A 231 0.51 0.02 18.31
C ALA A 231 -0.59 0.34 19.32
N SER A 232 -1.58 1.15 18.94
CA SER A 232 -2.75 1.49 19.75
C SER A 232 -3.59 0.25 20.11
N ALA A 233 -3.77 -0.68 19.16
CA ALA A 233 -4.45 -1.94 19.41
C ALA A 233 -3.77 -2.84 20.45
N LEU A 234 -2.47 -2.61 20.73
CA LEU A 234 -1.72 -3.27 21.79
C LEU A 234 -1.72 -2.50 23.12
N GLY A 235 -2.44 -1.37 23.18
CA GLY A 235 -2.47 -0.48 24.34
C GLY A 235 -1.33 0.53 24.38
N TYR A 236 -0.48 0.59 23.34
CA TYR A 236 0.53 1.64 23.19
C TYR A 236 -0.09 2.85 22.47
N ASP A 237 -0.72 3.72 23.25
CA ASP A 237 -1.37 4.92 22.73
C ASP A 237 -1.41 6.06 23.76
N TRP A 238 -1.47 7.29 23.27
CA TRP A 238 -1.70 8.48 24.10
C TRP A 238 -3.13 8.49 24.63
N PRO A 239 -3.38 8.94 25.87
CA PRO A 239 -4.73 8.96 26.44
C PRO A 239 -5.68 9.95 25.73
N SER A 240 -5.15 11.06 25.21
CA SER A 240 -5.96 12.12 24.60
C SER A 240 -5.23 12.80 23.45
N VAL A 241 -5.96 13.59 22.65
CA VAL A 241 -5.38 14.35 21.52
C VAL A 241 -4.53 15.52 22.00
N GLU A 242 -4.88 16.12 23.14
CA GLU A 242 -4.14 17.25 23.73
C GLU A 242 -2.70 16.86 24.06
N GLY A 243 -2.49 15.68 24.63
CA GLY A 243 -1.13 15.18 24.90
C GLY A 243 -0.30 14.93 23.63
N VAL A 244 -0.95 14.62 22.50
CA VAL A 244 -0.26 14.51 21.21
C VAL A 244 0.09 15.90 20.67
N LEU A 245 -0.80 16.89 20.82
CA LEU A 245 -0.55 18.28 20.43
C LEU A 245 0.58 18.92 21.24
N ASP A 246 0.68 18.61 22.54
CA ASP A 246 1.81 19.03 23.37
C ASP A 246 3.12 18.46 22.82
N LYS A 247 3.12 17.19 22.39
CA LYS A 247 4.29 16.58 21.74
C LYS A 247 4.61 17.23 20.39
N VAL A 248 3.62 17.64 19.58
CA VAL A 248 3.88 18.42 18.35
C VAL A 248 4.64 19.72 18.68
N ALA A 249 4.27 20.42 19.74
CA ALA A 249 4.96 21.64 20.15
C ALA A 249 6.40 21.37 20.62
N GLU A 250 6.63 20.23 21.28
CA GLU A 250 7.96 19.76 21.69
C GLU A 250 8.84 19.46 20.47
N GLU A 251 8.39 18.60 19.54
CA GLU A 251 9.12 18.24 18.31
C GLU A 251 9.46 19.47 17.46
N LEU A 252 8.51 20.42 17.35
CA LEU A 252 8.74 21.67 16.65
C LEU A 252 9.86 22.49 17.31
N ALA A 253 9.92 22.48 18.64
CA ALA A 253 10.94 23.19 19.38
C ALA A 253 12.31 22.48 19.30
N GLU A 254 12.33 21.16 19.21
CA GLU A 254 13.56 20.36 18.98
C GLU A 254 14.10 20.62 17.57
N LEU A 255 13.26 20.56 16.55
CA LEU A 255 13.60 20.93 15.17
C LEU A 255 14.16 22.36 15.07
N ALA A 256 13.59 23.31 15.81
CA ALA A 256 14.05 24.70 15.82
C ALA A 256 15.44 24.88 16.46
N ARG A 257 15.83 23.97 17.36
CA ARG A 257 17.15 23.98 18.04
C ARG A 257 18.19 23.11 17.34
N ALA A 258 17.79 22.29 16.37
CA ALA A 258 18.69 21.41 15.64
C ALA A 258 19.81 22.19 14.92
N GLU A 259 21.05 21.90 15.30
CA GLU A 259 22.23 22.61 14.78
C GLU A 259 22.77 21.96 13.50
N THR A 260 22.66 20.64 13.37
CA THR A 260 23.19 19.92 12.21
C THR A 260 22.09 19.51 11.23
N ASP A 261 22.47 19.31 9.96
CA ASP A 261 21.55 18.78 8.94
C ASP A 261 21.04 17.38 9.27
N ARG A 262 21.82 16.58 10.01
CA ARG A 262 21.40 15.26 10.46
C ARG A 262 20.25 15.41 11.45
N ASP A 263 20.46 16.20 12.50
CA ASP A 263 19.47 16.40 13.55
C ASP A 263 18.20 17.02 12.95
N ARG A 264 18.33 18.03 12.07
CA ARG A 264 17.17 18.61 11.36
C ARG A 264 16.33 17.58 10.61
N ARG A 265 16.95 16.57 10.00
CA ARG A 265 16.23 15.50 9.29
C ARG A 265 15.52 14.55 10.25
N GLU A 266 16.16 14.25 11.38
CA GLU A 266 15.62 13.39 12.44
C GLU A 266 14.39 14.06 13.08
N GLU A 267 14.57 15.28 13.61
CA GLU A 267 13.49 16.04 14.25
C GLU A 267 12.33 16.37 13.30
N PHE A 268 12.61 16.62 12.02
CA PHE A 268 11.55 16.83 11.04
C PHE A 268 10.76 15.54 10.76
N GLY A 269 11.43 14.39 10.78
CA GLY A 269 10.79 13.08 10.69
C GLY A 269 9.88 12.81 11.89
N ASP A 270 10.35 13.09 13.09
CA ASP A 270 9.60 12.89 14.33
C ASP A 270 8.39 13.83 14.41
N LEU A 271 8.55 15.10 14.01
CA LEU A 271 7.43 16.03 13.85
C LEU A 271 6.35 15.48 12.91
N LEU A 272 6.73 14.95 11.74
CA LEU A 272 5.77 14.35 10.80
C LEU A 272 5.05 13.15 11.44
N LEU A 273 5.77 12.32 12.18
CA LEU A 273 5.24 11.13 12.83
C LEU A 273 4.20 11.51 13.90
N VAL A 274 4.46 12.54 14.69
CA VAL A 274 3.52 13.06 15.70
C VAL A 274 2.34 13.77 15.06
N VAL A 275 2.52 14.51 13.96
CA VAL A 275 1.41 15.11 13.20
C VAL A 275 0.47 14.04 12.62
N VAL A 276 1.00 12.92 12.12
CA VAL A 276 0.17 11.78 11.69
C VAL A 276 -0.68 11.25 12.86
N ASN A 277 -0.09 11.22 14.05
CA ASN A 277 -0.78 10.76 15.26
C ASN A 277 -1.93 11.69 15.67
N VAL A 278 -1.77 13.01 15.52
CA VAL A 278 -2.87 13.97 15.68
C VAL A 278 -4.01 13.63 14.72
N GLY A 279 -3.71 13.42 13.43
CA GLY A 279 -4.70 13.04 12.42
C GLY A 279 -5.44 11.76 12.81
N ARG A 280 -4.71 10.70 13.18
CA ARG A 280 -5.27 9.43 13.66
C ARG A 280 -6.23 9.61 14.84
N LYS A 281 -5.84 10.38 15.86
CA LYS A 281 -6.68 10.64 17.05
C LYS A 281 -7.95 11.41 16.73
N LEU A 282 -7.91 12.27 15.70
CA LEU A 282 -9.06 13.02 15.20
C LEU A 282 -9.92 12.22 14.20
N GLY A 283 -9.54 10.98 13.86
CA GLY A 283 -10.22 10.18 12.84
C GLY A 283 -10.02 10.71 11.41
N ILE A 284 -8.94 11.45 11.18
CA ILE A 284 -8.56 11.99 9.88
C ILE A 284 -7.63 11.00 9.18
N GLU A 285 -7.94 10.65 7.93
CA GLU A 285 -7.05 9.90 7.05
C GLU A 285 -5.97 10.87 6.51
N THR A 286 -4.74 10.73 7.01
CA THR A 286 -3.69 11.75 6.87
C THR A 286 -3.10 11.88 5.47
N GLU A 287 -3.01 10.77 4.72
CA GLU A 287 -2.52 10.78 3.34
C GLU A 287 -3.53 11.51 2.44
N GLY A 288 -4.81 11.20 2.57
CA GLY A 288 -5.92 11.86 1.90
C GLY A 288 -6.03 13.34 2.25
N ALA A 289 -5.88 13.69 3.53
CA ALA A 289 -5.90 15.09 3.96
C ALA A 289 -4.79 15.92 3.30
N LEU A 290 -3.56 15.38 3.22
CA LEU A 290 -2.46 16.05 2.53
C LEU A 290 -2.69 16.11 1.02
N ARG A 291 -3.25 15.07 0.39
CA ARG A 291 -3.61 15.08 -1.03
C ARG A 291 -4.60 16.20 -1.35
N ALA A 292 -5.70 16.28 -0.61
CA ALA A 292 -6.69 17.33 -0.79
C ALA A 292 -6.10 18.74 -0.61
N ALA A 293 -5.13 18.90 0.31
CA ALA A 293 -4.40 20.15 0.47
C ALA A 293 -3.49 20.46 -0.74
N ASN A 294 -2.81 19.44 -1.29
CA ASN A 294 -1.97 19.57 -2.48
C ASN A 294 -2.81 19.95 -3.71
N ASP A 295 -3.98 19.36 -3.91
CA ASP A 295 -4.85 19.67 -5.06
C ASP A 295 -5.39 21.09 -4.98
N LYS A 296 -5.77 21.53 -3.78
CA LYS A 296 -6.15 22.93 -3.51
C LYS A 296 -4.99 23.88 -3.83
N PHE A 297 -3.76 23.53 -3.45
CA PHE A 297 -2.59 24.32 -3.81
C PHE A 297 -2.39 24.37 -5.33
N ARG A 298 -2.43 23.22 -6.02
CA ARG A 298 -2.28 23.14 -7.49
C ARG A 298 -3.34 23.95 -8.21
N ASN A 299 -4.60 23.86 -7.78
CA ASN A 299 -5.71 24.58 -8.40
C ASN A 299 -5.59 26.10 -8.22
N ARG A 300 -5.21 26.55 -7.01
CA ARG A 300 -4.94 27.98 -6.75
C ARG A 300 -3.74 28.47 -7.54
N PHE A 301 -2.65 27.72 -7.57
CA PHE A 301 -1.46 28.12 -8.30
C PHE A 301 -1.72 28.20 -9.82
N ARG A 302 -2.43 27.23 -10.39
CA ARG A 302 -2.92 27.30 -11.79
C ARG A 302 -3.76 28.55 -12.06
N ARG A 303 -4.56 29.00 -11.08
CA ARG A 303 -5.32 30.24 -11.23
C ARG A 303 -4.40 31.46 -11.20
N ILE A 304 -3.42 31.51 -10.30
CA ILE A 304 -2.40 32.55 -10.28
C ILE A 304 -1.69 32.62 -11.64
N GLU A 305 -1.25 31.50 -12.20
CA GLU A 305 -0.62 31.46 -13.52
C GLU A 305 -1.50 32.08 -14.62
N ARG A 306 -2.81 31.80 -14.60
CA ARG A 306 -3.77 32.44 -15.53
C ARG A 306 -3.89 33.94 -15.30
N MET A 307 -4.05 34.38 -14.05
CA MET A 307 -4.14 35.81 -13.71
C MET A 307 -2.89 36.59 -14.14
N VAL A 308 -1.72 35.95 -14.03
CA VAL A 308 -0.44 36.50 -14.44
C VAL A 308 -0.33 36.57 -15.96
N ALA A 309 -0.74 35.51 -16.66
CA ALA A 309 -0.77 35.47 -18.13
C ALA A 309 -1.72 36.54 -18.71
N GLU A 310 -2.90 36.73 -18.12
CA GLU A 310 -3.87 37.78 -18.48
C GLU A 310 -3.28 39.20 -18.38
N ARG A 311 -2.32 39.40 -17.46
CA ARG A 311 -1.62 40.69 -17.25
C ARG A 311 -0.40 40.85 -18.15
N GLY A 312 -0.01 39.83 -18.91
CA GLY A 312 1.16 39.86 -19.79
C GLY A 312 2.51 39.98 -19.07
N VAL A 313 2.57 39.58 -17.79
CA VAL A 313 3.81 39.60 -16.99
C VAL A 313 4.29 38.17 -16.72
N ALA A 314 5.58 37.96 -16.51
CA ALA A 314 6.10 36.64 -16.14
C ALA A 314 6.04 36.46 -14.62
N ILE A 315 5.59 35.29 -14.15
CA ILE A 315 5.42 35.00 -12.72
C ILE A 315 6.71 35.17 -11.91
N ARG A 316 7.86 34.88 -12.54
CA ARG A 316 9.20 35.00 -11.93
C ARG A 316 9.61 36.45 -11.65
N ASP A 317 8.96 37.41 -12.30
CA ASP A 317 9.26 38.84 -12.16
C ASP A 317 8.40 39.49 -11.05
N LEU A 318 7.54 38.71 -10.40
CA LEU A 318 6.67 39.17 -9.32
C LEU A 318 7.35 38.99 -7.96
N ASP A 319 7.15 39.96 -7.07
CA ASP A 319 7.57 39.83 -5.68
C ASP A 319 6.58 38.98 -4.87
N PHE A 320 7.02 38.59 -3.67
CA PHE A 320 6.20 37.78 -2.77
C PHE A 320 4.88 38.45 -2.41
N ALA A 321 4.87 39.75 -2.16
CA ALA A 321 3.65 40.49 -1.81
C ALA A 321 2.60 40.44 -2.92
N THR A 322 3.04 40.52 -4.19
CA THR A 322 2.16 40.38 -5.35
C THR A 322 1.65 38.95 -5.50
N LEU A 323 2.52 37.96 -5.34
CA LEU A 323 2.12 36.54 -5.39
C LEU A 323 1.12 36.18 -4.28
N ASP A 324 1.31 36.69 -3.08
CA ASP A 324 0.41 36.49 -1.94
C ASP A 324 -0.96 37.15 -2.18
N SER A 325 -0.97 38.37 -2.74
CA SER A 325 -2.21 39.04 -3.15
C SER A 325 -2.97 38.28 -4.25
N LEU A 326 -2.26 37.69 -5.20
CA LEU A 326 -2.84 36.83 -6.25
C LEU A 326 -3.39 35.52 -5.67
N TRP A 327 -2.71 34.95 -4.69
CA TRP A 327 -3.17 33.77 -3.96
C TRP A 327 -4.48 34.05 -3.21
N ASP A 328 -4.57 35.17 -2.50
CA ASP A 328 -5.79 35.58 -1.81
C ASP A 328 -6.95 35.81 -2.78
N ALA A 329 -6.69 36.41 -3.95
CA ALA A 329 -7.67 36.55 -5.01
C ALA A 329 -8.16 35.19 -5.53
N ALA A 330 -7.24 34.25 -5.82
CA ALA A 330 -7.59 32.90 -6.26
C ALA A 330 -8.43 32.16 -5.20
N LYS A 331 -8.11 32.33 -3.92
CA LYS A 331 -8.86 31.76 -2.78
C LYS A 331 -10.26 32.37 -2.65
N ALA A 332 -10.42 33.67 -2.95
CA ALA A 332 -11.73 34.32 -2.96
C ALA A 332 -12.62 33.80 -4.10
N GLU A 333 -12.09 33.68 -5.32
CA GLU A 333 -12.83 33.15 -6.47
C GLU A 333 -13.26 31.68 -6.25
N GLU A 334 -12.36 30.85 -5.70
CA GLU A 334 -12.67 29.45 -5.37
C GLU A 334 -13.86 29.35 -4.40
N ARG A 335 -13.84 30.14 -3.31
CA ARG A 335 -14.93 30.16 -2.31
C ARG A 335 -16.27 30.58 -2.93
N ALA A 336 -16.26 31.64 -3.74
CA ALA A 336 -17.47 32.09 -4.43
C ALA A 336 -18.05 30.99 -5.34
N THR A 337 -17.19 30.26 -6.06
CA THR A 337 -17.62 29.14 -6.94
C THR A 337 -18.24 27.99 -6.14
N VAL A 338 -17.67 27.68 -4.97
CA VAL A 338 -18.21 26.63 -4.08
C VAL A 338 -19.57 27.03 -3.52
N GLU A 339 -19.72 28.27 -3.06
CA GLU A 339 -20.98 28.82 -2.55
C GLU A 339 -22.08 28.85 -3.63
N GLU A 340 -21.72 29.22 -4.86
CA GLU A 340 -22.63 29.22 -6.00
C GLU A 340 -23.09 27.80 -6.36
N ARG A 341 -22.17 26.83 -6.39
CA ARG A 341 -22.49 25.41 -6.65
C ARG A 341 -23.39 24.82 -5.55
N ALA A 342 -23.12 25.14 -4.29
CA ALA A 342 -23.97 24.72 -3.17
C ALA A 342 -25.39 25.27 -3.32
N SER A 343 -25.51 26.57 -3.63
CA SER A 343 -26.80 27.25 -3.84
C SER A 343 -27.55 26.73 -5.07
N ALA A 344 -26.84 26.35 -6.14
CA ALA A 344 -27.43 25.73 -7.32
C ALA A 344 -27.97 24.32 -7.03
N LYS A 345 -27.22 23.52 -6.26
CA LYS A 345 -27.65 22.17 -5.83
C LYS A 345 -28.91 22.24 -4.97
N GLU A 346 -29.00 23.20 -4.05
CA GLU A 346 -30.17 23.39 -3.19
C GLU A 346 -31.43 23.78 -3.99
N ARG A 347 -31.28 24.69 -4.98
CA ARG A 347 -32.38 25.06 -5.90
C ARG A 347 -32.88 23.85 -6.70
N ALA A 348 -31.97 23.08 -7.31
CA ALA A 348 -32.33 21.87 -8.06
C ALA A 348 -33.08 20.85 -7.19
N THR A 349 -32.61 20.60 -5.96
CA THR A 349 -33.32 19.69 -5.03
C THR A 349 -34.70 20.20 -4.62
N THR A 350 -34.90 21.51 -4.57
CA THR A 350 -36.19 22.12 -4.21
C THR A 350 -37.17 22.04 -5.38
N GLU A 351 -36.71 22.28 -6.60
CA GLU A 351 -37.50 22.15 -7.83
C GLU A 351 -37.90 20.70 -8.12
N ASP A 352 -36.99 19.73 -7.91
CA ASP A 352 -37.27 18.30 -8.02
C ASP A 352 -38.32 17.85 -6.99
N ARG A 353 -38.27 18.39 -5.76
CA ARG A 353 -39.28 18.09 -4.74
C ARG A 353 -40.64 18.69 -5.07
N ALA A 354 -40.69 19.93 -5.55
CA ALA A 354 -41.93 20.59 -5.94
C ALA A 354 -42.61 19.89 -7.13
N THR A 355 -41.83 19.48 -8.13
CA THR A 355 -42.34 18.73 -9.30
C THR A 355 -42.78 17.31 -8.94
N ALA A 356 -42.18 16.67 -7.93
CA ALA A 356 -42.64 15.39 -7.40
C ALA A 356 -43.99 15.51 -6.66
N GLU A 357 -44.20 16.58 -5.89
CA GLU A 357 -45.46 16.85 -5.18
C GLU A 357 -46.61 17.18 -6.16
N GLU A 358 -46.35 17.98 -7.20
CA GLU A 358 -47.35 18.32 -8.23
C GLU A 358 -47.78 17.10 -9.06
N ARG A 359 -46.90 16.12 -9.28
CA ARG A 359 -47.25 14.84 -9.96
C ARG A 359 -48.01 13.86 -9.08
N ALA A 360 -48.01 14.05 -7.76
CA ALA A 360 -48.70 13.20 -6.81
C ALA A 360 -50.14 13.68 -6.49
N THR A 361 -50.53 14.85 -7.02
CA THR A 361 -51.85 15.46 -6.84
C THR A 361 -52.65 15.36 -8.14
#